data_AF-A0A3M0X5Y3-F1
#
_entry.id   AF-A0A3M0X5Y3-F1
#
_cell.length_a   1.000
_cell.length_b   1.000
_cell.length_c   1.000
_cell.angle_alpha   90.00
_cell.angle_beta   90.00
_cell.angle_gamma   90.00
#
_symmetry.space_group_name_H-M   'P 1'
#
loop_
_entity.id
_entity.type
_entity.pdbx_description
1 polymer ?
#
loop_
_entity_poly.entity_id
_entity_poly.type
_entity_poly.pdbx_seq_one_letter_code
_entity_poly.pdbx_strand_id
1 'polypeptide(L)'
;MTTERPDLSQVPPNIVQYIEHLETEIDRLRGEGGRPAATFDQSEPPTTVNILTLSKNGLLKRTPRHYYTRQRRGGVGILDMDLAANDMPIALAVAEESQ
;
A
#
# COMPACT_ATOMS: atom_id res chain seq x y z
N MET A 1 0.34 16.00 23.90
CA MET A 1 1.00 16.37 25.17
C MET A 1 2.44 15.92 25.03
N THR A 2 3.38 16.85 24.90
CA THR A 2 4.82 16.55 24.90
C THR A 2 5.19 16.17 26.33
N THR A 3 5.36 14.88 26.59
CA THR A 3 5.79 14.42 27.92
C THR A 3 7.30 14.60 28.01
N GLU A 4 7.75 15.62 28.74
CA GLU A 4 9.15 15.76 29.10
C GLU A 4 9.59 14.59 29.99
N ARG A 5 10.86 14.18 29.87
CA ARG A 5 11.42 13.09 30.67
C ARG A 5 11.38 13.50 32.15
N PRO A 6 10.76 12.72 33.05
CA PRO A 6 10.69 13.05 34.47
C PRO A 6 12.06 12.97 35.15
N ASP A 7 12.23 13.66 36.28
CA ASP A 7 13.44 13.54 37.10
C ASP A 7 13.55 12.14 37.74
N LEU A 8 14.72 11.51 37.59
CA LEU A 8 15.03 10.17 38.08
C LEU A 8 16.06 10.18 39.22
N SER A 9 16.41 11.35 39.77
CA SER A 9 17.45 11.50 40.82
C SER A 9 17.22 10.65 42.08
N GLN A 10 15.97 10.31 42.39
CA GLN A 10 15.58 9.51 43.56
C GLN A 10 15.43 7.99 43.26
N VAL A 11 15.74 7.55 42.04
CA VAL A 11 15.51 6.18 41.59
C VAL A 11 16.77 5.33 41.77
N PRO A 12 16.67 4.07 42.24
CA PRO A 12 17.81 3.17 42.36
C PRO A 12 18.58 2.98 41.02
N PRO A 13 19.92 2.89 41.04
CA PRO A 13 20.74 2.87 39.81
C PRO A 13 20.41 1.72 38.83
N ASN A 14 20.02 0.56 39.34
CA ASN A 14 19.63 -0.59 38.51
C ASN A 14 18.35 -0.33 37.70
N ILE A 15 17.41 0.45 38.24
CA ILE A 15 16.17 0.82 37.56
C ILE A 15 16.46 1.87 36.48
N VAL A 16 17.35 2.83 36.75
CA VAL A 16 17.79 3.82 35.75
C VAL A 16 18.44 3.13 34.57
N GLN A 17 19.38 2.20 34.82
CA GLN A 17 20.03 1.41 33.77
C GLN A 17 19.05 0.59 32.94
N TYR A 18 18.03 0.01 33.58
CA TYR A 18 16.99 -0.73 32.89
C TYR A 18 16.12 0.18 32.01
N ILE A 19 15.76 1.38 32.48
CA ILE A 19 15.03 2.38 31.70
C ILE A 19 15.85 2.80 30.48
N GLU A 20 17.13 3.14 30.66
CA GLU A 20 18.02 3.55 29.56
C GLU A 20 18.19 2.43 28.51
N HIS A 21 18.30 1.18 28.97
CA HIS A 21 18.33 0.02 28.09
C HIS A 21 17.03 -0.11 27.28
N LEU A 22 15.86 0.02 27.92
CA LEU A 22 14.57 -0.03 27.25
C LEU A 22 14.36 1.15 26.29
N GLU A 23 14.79 2.36 26.64
CA GLU A 23 14.73 3.54 25.77
C GLU A 23 15.57 3.30 24.50
N THR A 24 16.78 2.77 24.65
CA THR A 24 17.67 2.40 23.53
C THR A 24 17.04 1.32 22.64
N GLU A 25 16.46 0.28 23.24
CA GLU A 25 15.83 -0.81 22.50
C GLU A 25 14.55 -0.33 21.79
N ILE A 26 13.77 0.57 22.40
CA ILE A 26 12.60 1.21 21.77
C ILE A 26 13.05 2.05 20.58
N ASP A 27 14.11 2.85 20.70
CA ASP A 27 14.60 3.68 19.61
C ASP A 27 15.15 2.82 18.46
N ARG A 28 15.84 1.73 18.78
CA ARG A 28 16.25 0.72 17.80
C ARG A 28 15.05 0.11 17.09
N LEU A 29 14.04 -0.35 17.83
CA LEU A 29 12.82 -0.94 17.27
C LEU A 29 11.99 0.08 16.48
N ARG A 30 12.04 1.37 16.81
CA ARG A 30 11.42 2.44 16.02
C ARG A 30 12.21 2.74 14.75
N GLY A 31 13.54 2.69 14.81
CA GLY A 31 14.43 2.84 13.65
C GLY A 31 14.34 1.66 12.67
N GLU A 32 14.18 0.43 13.20
CA GLU A 32 14.05 -0.81 12.41
C GLU A 32 12.59 -1.14 12.07
N GLY A 33 11.63 -0.61 12.83
CA GLY A 33 10.25 -1.09 12.88
C GLY A 33 9.22 -0.01 13.17
N GLY A 34 9.52 1.25 12.85
CA GLY A 34 8.47 2.19 12.50
C GLY A 34 7.69 1.53 11.37
N ARG A 35 6.57 0.87 11.69
CA ARG A 35 5.53 0.63 10.69
C ARG A 35 5.35 2.03 10.11
N PRO A 36 5.72 2.29 8.85
CA PRO A 36 5.30 3.52 8.24
C PRO A 36 3.80 3.54 8.52
N ALA A 37 3.28 4.63 9.08
CA ALA A 37 1.86 4.90 8.98
C ALA A 37 1.61 4.81 7.49
N ALA A 38 1.21 3.63 7.01
CA ALA A 38 1.60 3.20 5.68
C ALA A 38 1.06 4.27 4.77
N THR A 39 1.96 5.01 4.13
CA THR A 39 1.58 5.99 3.13
C THR A 39 0.92 5.13 2.08
N PHE A 40 -0.42 5.12 2.09
CA PHE A 40 -1.24 4.09 1.46
C PHE A 40 -1.26 4.20 -0.07
N ASP A 41 -0.38 5.01 -0.62
CA ASP A 41 -0.09 5.07 -2.04
C ASP A 41 0.84 3.92 -2.43
N GLN A 42 0.33 2.69 -2.32
CA GLN A 42 0.96 1.52 -2.96
C GLN A 42 0.53 1.47 -4.43
N SER A 43 0.70 2.58 -5.15
CA SER A 43 0.65 2.55 -6.61
C SER A 43 1.84 1.74 -7.09
N GLU A 44 1.57 0.68 -7.81
CA GLU A 44 2.61 -0.14 -8.41
C GLU A 44 3.36 0.66 -9.47
N PRO A 45 4.69 0.55 -9.60
CA PRO A 45 5.41 1.22 -10.68
C PRO A 45 4.91 0.77 -12.06
N PRO A 46 5.07 1.60 -13.10
CA PRO A 46 4.77 1.20 -14.47
C PRO A 46 5.47 -0.11 -14.86
N THR A 47 4.72 -1.05 -15.44
CA THR A 47 5.21 -2.35 -15.93
C THR A 47 4.68 -2.65 -17.34
N THR A 48 5.27 -3.64 -18.00
CA THR A 48 4.85 -4.20 -19.30
C THR A 48 3.61 -5.11 -19.19
N VAL A 49 3.11 -5.34 -17.98
CA VAL A 49 1.92 -6.15 -17.74
C VAL A 49 0.66 -5.33 -18.01
N ASN A 50 -0.21 -5.88 -18.84
CA ASN A 50 -1.46 -5.29 -19.26
C ASN A 50 -2.65 -6.15 -18.86
N ILE A 51 -3.77 -5.48 -18.62
CA ILE A 51 -5.10 -6.06 -18.51
C ILE A 51 -5.78 -5.90 -19.87
N LEU A 52 -6.23 -7.02 -20.44
CA LEU A 52 -6.96 -7.07 -21.70
C LEU A 52 -8.42 -7.36 -21.40
N THR A 53 -9.30 -6.44 -21.79
CA THR A 53 -10.75 -6.56 -21.59
C THR A 53 -11.43 -6.64 -22.95
N LEU A 54 -12.16 -7.74 -23.21
CA LEU A 54 -12.91 -7.95 -24.46
C LEU A 54 -14.41 -7.84 -24.21
N SER A 55 -15.10 -7.04 -25.02
CA SER A 55 -16.56 -6.89 -25.00
C SER A 55 -17.27 -7.89 -25.92
N LYS A 56 -18.58 -8.08 -25.71
CA LYS A 56 -19.42 -8.97 -26.50
C LYS A 56 -19.45 -8.57 -27.97
N ASN A 57 -19.41 -7.28 -28.26
CA ASN A 57 -19.39 -6.76 -29.64
C ASN A 57 -17.99 -6.75 -30.26
N GLY A 58 -16.98 -7.29 -29.59
CA GLY A 58 -15.61 -7.41 -30.11
C GLY A 58 -14.72 -6.19 -29.83
N LEU A 59 -15.12 -5.27 -28.94
CA LEU A 59 -14.22 -4.20 -28.51
C LEU A 59 -13.15 -4.79 -27.58
N LEU A 60 -11.88 -4.64 -27.95
CA LEU A 60 -10.75 -5.01 -27.10
C LEU A 60 -10.08 -3.76 -26.56
N LYS A 61 -10.04 -3.62 -25.25
CA LYS A 61 -9.27 -2.57 -24.56
C LYS A 61 -8.05 -3.17 -23.88
N ARG A 62 -6.90 -2.51 -24.05
CA ARG A 62 -5.66 -2.77 -23.29
C ARG A 62 -5.44 -1.66 -22.28
N THR A 63 -5.33 -2.02 -21.02
CA THR A 63 -5.06 -1.08 -19.92
C THR A 63 -3.83 -1.54 -19.14
N PRO A 64 -2.81 -0.69 -18.93
CA PRO A 64 -1.66 -1.06 -18.10
C PRO A 64 -2.09 -1.43 -16.68
N ARG A 65 -1.53 -2.52 -16.14
CA ARG A 65 -1.96 -3.07 -14.83
C ARG A 65 -1.78 -2.09 -13.69
N HIS A 66 -0.74 -1.28 -13.72
CA HIS A 66 -0.43 -0.29 -12.69
C HIS A 66 -1.48 0.84 -12.57
N TYR A 67 -2.43 0.96 -13.50
CA TYR A 67 -3.57 1.87 -13.35
C TYR A 67 -4.64 1.33 -12.39
N TYR A 68 -4.64 0.02 -12.09
CA TYR A 68 -5.51 -0.59 -11.11
C TYR A 68 -4.85 -0.56 -9.73
N THR A 69 -5.09 0.52 -8.99
CA THR A 69 -4.54 0.68 -7.64
C THR A 69 -5.18 -0.29 -6.65
N ARG A 70 -4.42 -0.64 -5.61
CA ARG A 70 -4.88 -1.55 -4.56
C ARG A 70 -6.02 -0.92 -3.76
N GLN A 71 -7.22 -1.50 -3.87
CA GLN A 71 -8.41 -1.02 -3.15
C GLN A 71 -8.60 -1.71 -1.78
N ARG A 72 -9.30 -1.03 -0.86
CA ARG A 72 -9.74 -1.58 0.43
C ARG A 72 -11.22 -1.99 0.39
N ARG A 73 -11.69 -2.66 1.45
CA ARG A 73 -13.13 -2.90 1.64
C ARG A 73 -13.89 -1.56 1.63
N GLY A 74 -14.96 -1.49 0.83
CA GLY A 74 -15.73 -0.26 0.62
C GLY A 74 -15.12 0.75 -0.36
N GLY A 75 -13.98 0.44 -0.99
CA GLY A 75 -13.41 1.27 -2.05
C GLY A 75 -14.24 1.21 -3.33
N VAL A 76 -14.27 2.32 -4.06
CA VAL A 76 -14.93 2.41 -5.38
C VAL A 76 -13.94 1.94 -6.44
N GLY A 77 -14.36 1.01 -7.29
CA GLY A 77 -13.55 0.54 -8.42
C GLY A 77 -13.36 1.62 -9.49
N ILE A 78 -12.45 1.39 -10.42
CA ILE A 78 -12.27 2.27 -11.58
C ILE A 78 -13.18 1.85 -12.74
N LEU A 79 -13.64 2.83 -13.52
CA LEU A 79 -14.31 2.55 -14.80
C LEU A 79 -13.25 2.30 -15.88
N ASP A 80 -13.19 1.08 -16.39
CA ASP A 80 -12.22 0.74 -17.43
C ASP A 80 -12.79 0.97 -18.85
N MET A 81 -13.91 0.34 -19.20
CA MET A 81 -14.48 0.49 -20.54
C MET A 81 -15.71 1.40 -20.52
N ASP A 82 -15.78 2.31 -21.49
CA ASP A 82 -17.01 3.00 -21.85
C ASP A 82 -17.68 2.20 -22.97
N LEU A 83 -18.78 1.53 -22.66
CA LEU A 83 -19.49 0.62 -23.55
C LEU A 83 -20.89 1.15 -23.88
N ALA A 84 -21.37 0.83 -25.08
CA ALA A 84 -22.76 1.07 -25.45
C ALA A 84 -23.71 0.28 -24.53
N ALA A 85 -24.94 0.76 -24.36
CA ALA A 85 -25.90 0.20 -23.39
C ALA A 85 -26.25 -1.29 -23.59
N ASN A 86 -26.06 -1.84 -24.78
CA ASN A 86 -26.32 -3.26 -25.09
C ASN A 86 -25.02 -4.08 -25.27
N ASP A 87 -23.89 -3.56 -24.79
CA ASP A 87 -22.61 -4.27 -24.79
C ASP A 87 -22.15 -4.54 -23.35
N MET A 88 -21.32 -5.55 -23.17
CA MET A 88 -20.78 -5.93 -21.87
C MET A 88 -19.40 -6.58 -22.01
N PRO A 89 -18.52 -6.48 -20.99
CA PRO A 89 -17.30 -7.27 -20.95
C PRO A 89 -17.63 -8.76 -20.88
N ILE A 90 -17.00 -9.58 -21.72
CA ILE A 90 -17.19 -11.03 -21.76
C ILE A 90 -15.93 -11.82 -21.42
N ALA A 91 -14.75 -11.21 -21.55
CA ALA A 91 -13.49 -11.84 -21.21
C ALA A 91 -12.49 -10.84 -20.65
N LEU A 92 -11.65 -11.34 -19.75
CA LEU A 92 -10.55 -10.63 -19.12
C LEU A 92 -9.31 -11.51 -19.16
N ALA A 93 -8.19 -10.96 -19.58
CA ALA A 93 -6.90 -11.64 -19.55
C ALA A 93 -5.81 -10.71 -19.01
N VAL A 94 -4.78 -11.30 -18.41
CA VAL A 94 -3.55 -10.61 -18.05
C VAL A 94 -2.49 -11.10 -19.00
N ALA A 95 -1.78 -10.17 -19.63
CA ALA A 95 -0.71 -10.47 -20.57
C ALA A 95 0.47 -9.54 -20.35
N GLU A 96 1.67 -10.07 -20.54
CA GLU A 96 2.88 -9.26 -20.58
C GLU A 96 3.23 -8.97 -22.05
N GLU A 97 3.62 -7.74 -22.34
CA GLU A 97 4.09 -7.36 -23.67
C GLU A 97 5.50 -7.91 -23.86
N SER A 98 5.64 -8.96 -24.67
CA SER A 98 6.95 -9.43 -25.14
C SER A 98 7.52 -8.41 -26.13
N GLN A 99 8.71 -7.89 -25.83
CA GLN A 99 9.49 -7.04 -26.74
C GLN A 99 9.82 -7.75 -28.05
#